data_AF-A0A358M382-F1
#
_entry.id   AF-A0A358M382-F1
#
_cell.length_a   1.000
_cell.length_b   1.000
_cell.length_c   1.000
_cell.angle_alpha   90.00
_cell.angle_beta   90.00
_cell.angle_gamma   90.00
#
_symmetry.space_group_name_H-M   'P 1'
#
loop_
_entity.id
_entity.type
_entity.pdbx_description
1 polymer ?
#
loop_
_entity_poly.entity_id
_entity_poly.type
_entity_poly.pdbx_seq_one_letter_code
_entity_poly.pdbx_strand_id
1 'polypeptide(L)'
;MPCFGTTDRTYRNACRLSKELGATLKEIDIKSSVLSHFADIGQDPALHDVTYENAQARERTQVLMDYANKTGGLVVGTGDLSELALGWATYNGD
;
A
#
# COMPACT_ATOMS: atom_id res chain seq x y z
N MET A 1 5.89 1.23 1.33
CA MET A 1 4.95 2.34 1.57
C MET A 1 4.39 2.22 2.98
N PRO A 2 5.17 2.65 3.99
CA PRO A 2 4.74 2.58 5.39
C PRO A 2 3.49 3.43 5.63
N CYS A 3 2.63 2.94 6.52
CA CYS A 3 1.46 3.64 7.04
C CYS A 3 1.26 3.30 8.53
N PHE A 4 0.05 3.47 9.08
CA PHE A 4 -0.23 3.34 10.51
C PHE A 4 0.09 1.95 11.09
N GLY A 5 -0.16 0.87 10.35
CA GLY A 5 0.07 -0.53 10.80
C GLY A 5 1.46 -1.10 10.47
N THR A 6 2.40 -0.30 9.99
CA THR A 6 3.72 -0.83 9.58
C THR A 6 4.58 -1.14 10.79
N THR A 7 5.01 -2.39 10.92
CA THR A 7 5.89 -2.84 12.01
C THR A 7 7.36 -2.85 11.60
N ASP A 8 8.26 -2.68 12.57
CA ASP A 8 9.70 -2.81 12.38
C ASP A 8 10.11 -4.12 11.71
N ARG A 9 9.45 -5.23 12.07
CA ARG A 9 9.80 -6.56 11.54
C ARG A 9 9.55 -6.66 10.05
N THR A 10 8.33 -6.32 9.61
CA THR A 10 7.96 -6.41 8.18
C THR A 10 8.74 -5.40 7.34
N TYR A 11 8.97 -4.21 7.89
CA TYR A 11 9.81 -3.19 7.26
C TYR A 11 11.24 -3.67 7.03
N ARG A 12 11.94 -4.12 8.08
CA ARG A 12 13.35 -4.55 7.99
C ARG A 12 13.50 -5.77 7.07
N ASN A 13 12.52 -6.67 7.04
CA ASN A 13 12.52 -7.81 6.12
C ASN A 13 12.47 -7.36 4.65
N ALA A 14 11.59 -6.40 4.31
CA ALA A 14 11.52 -5.84 2.97
C ALA A 14 12.83 -5.16 2.57
N CYS A 15 13.40 -4.34 3.47
CA CYS A 15 14.69 -3.68 3.23
C CYS A 15 15.82 -4.66 2.97
N ARG A 16 15.91 -5.71 3.81
CA ARG A 16 16.94 -6.73 3.66
C ARG A 16 16.76 -7.49 2.35
N LEU A 17 15.56 -7.96 2.04
CA LEU A 17 15.29 -8.72 0.81
C LEU A 17 15.64 -7.91 -0.44
N SER A 18 15.22 -6.65 -0.54
CA SER A 18 15.56 -5.80 -1.69
C SER A 18 17.07 -5.63 -1.86
N LYS A 19 17.80 -5.47 -0.75
CA LYS A 19 19.27 -5.37 -0.76
C LYS A 19 19.93 -6.66 -1.27
N GLU A 20 19.52 -7.82 -0.76
CA GLU A 20 20.10 -9.13 -1.16
C GLU A 20 19.82 -9.44 -2.64
N LEU A 21 18.67 -9.02 -3.17
CA LEU A 21 18.31 -9.18 -4.59
C LEU A 21 18.98 -8.17 -5.53
N GLY A 22 19.67 -7.14 -4.99
CA GLY A 22 20.21 -6.04 -5.80
C GLY A 22 19.12 -5.15 -6.41
N ALA A 23 17.90 -5.18 -5.88
CA ALA A 23 16.80 -4.33 -6.34
C ALA A 23 16.91 -2.92 -5.74
N THR A 24 16.40 -1.93 -6.47
CA THR A 24 16.29 -0.56 -5.92
C THR A 24 15.09 -0.48 -4.99
N LEU A 25 15.34 -0.16 -3.71
CA LEU A 25 14.28 0.12 -2.75
C LEU A 25 14.03 1.62 -2.68
N LYS A 26 12.77 2.03 -2.88
CA LYS A 26 12.31 3.40 -2.64
C LYS A 26 11.20 3.39 -1.60
N GLU A 27 11.40 4.18 -0.54
CA GLU A 27 10.37 4.40 0.45
C GLU A 27 9.53 5.63 0.10
N ILE A 28 8.22 5.50 0.22
CA ILE A 28 7.23 6.57 0.09
C ILE A 28 6.27 6.38 1.26
N ASP A 29 6.31 7.27 2.25
CA ASP A 29 5.36 7.31 3.37
C ASP A 29 4.03 7.88 2.84
N ILE A 30 2.93 7.17 3.09
CA ILE A 30 1.59 7.53 2.61
C ILE A 30 0.68 8.07 3.71
N LYS A 31 1.14 8.18 4.96
CA LYS A 31 0.31 8.58 6.11
C LYS A 31 -0.38 9.92 5.89
N SER A 32 0.34 10.92 5.39
CA SER A 32 -0.23 12.24 5.15
C SER A 32 -1.32 12.20 4.09
N SER A 33 -1.12 11.46 2.99
CA SER A 33 -2.12 11.33 1.93
C SER A 33 -3.38 10.63 2.44
N VAL A 34 -3.23 9.54 3.20
CA VAL A 34 -4.36 8.82 3.79
C VAL A 34 -5.11 9.71 4.80
N LEU A 35 -4.42 10.48 5.64
CA LEU A 35 -5.07 11.42 6.58
C LEU A 35 -5.85 12.51 5.84
N SER A 36 -5.30 13.04 4.75
CA SER A 36 -6.03 13.99 3.90
C SER A 36 -7.26 13.34 3.28
N HIS A 37 -7.14 12.14 2.74
CA HIS A 37 -8.27 11.40 2.17
C HIS A 37 -9.36 11.13 3.21
N PHE A 38 -8.98 10.75 4.43
CA PHE A 38 -9.93 10.60 5.54
C PHE A 38 -10.67 11.90 5.85
N ALA A 39 -9.97 13.03 5.89
CA ALA A 39 -10.62 14.33 6.09
C ALA A 39 -11.60 14.67 4.96
N ASP A 40 -11.24 14.38 3.70
CA ASP A 40 -12.08 14.66 2.53
C ASP A 40 -13.40 13.87 2.53
N ILE A 41 -13.37 12.62 3.02
CA ILE A 41 -14.54 11.73 3.06
C ILE A 41 -15.25 11.71 4.43
N GLY A 42 -14.71 12.42 5.42
CA GLY A 42 -15.24 12.46 6.79
C GLY A 42 -15.01 11.16 7.60
N GLN A 43 -13.98 10.37 7.27
CA GLN A 43 -13.61 9.18 8.04
C GLN A 43 -12.88 9.60 9.33
N ASP A 44 -13.29 9.07 10.47
CA ASP A 44 -12.55 9.20 11.72
C ASP A 44 -11.31 8.28 11.71
N PRO A 45 -10.07 8.80 11.83
CA PRO A 45 -8.87 7.99 11.87
C PRO A 45 -8.80 7.01 13.06
N ALA A 46 -9.58 7.24 14.12
CA ALA A 46 -9.67 6.34 15.26
C ALA A 46 -10.65 5.17 15.02
N LEU A 47 -11.52 5.27 14.01
CA LEU A 47 -12.45 4.20 13.62
C LEU A 47 -11.75 3.26 12.64
N HIS A 48 -11.23 2.15 13.16
CA HIS A 48 -10.54 1.13 12.38
C HIS A 48 -11.53 0.15 11.72
N ASP A 49 -12.32 0.66 10.80
CA ASP A 49 -13.27 -0.12 10.01
C ASP A 49 -12.73 -0.49 8.61
N VAL A 50 -13.59 -1.07 7.78
CA VAL A 50 -13.24 -1.44 6.39
C VAL A 50 -12.83 -0.22 5.55
N THR A 51 -13.35 0.97 5.84
CA THR A 51 -12.97 2.20 5.15
C THR A 51 -11.53 2.59 5.51
N TYR A 52 -11.17 2.49 6.79
CA TYR A 52 -9.81 2.74 7.28
C TYR A 52 -8.77 1.83 6.62
N GLU A 53 -9.09 0.54 6.47
CA GLU A 53 -8.19 -0.44 5.83
C GLU A 53 -8.10 -0.20 4.32
N ASN A 54 -9.25 -0.08 3.65
CA ASN A 54 -9.32 0.05 2.19
C ASN A 54 -8.70 1.35 1.66
N ALA A 55 -8.81 2.47 2.39
CA ALA A 55 -8.18 3.72 1.99
C ALA A 55 -6.66 3.59 1.87
N GLN A 56 -6.04 2.87 2.82
CA GLN A 56 -4.60 2.62 2.79
C GLN A 56 -4.20 1.69 1.63
N ALA A 57 -5.01 0.67 1.33
CA ALA A 57 -4.74 -0.23 0.20
C ALA A 57 -4.83 0.53 -1.14
N ARG A 58 -5.86 1.35 -1.33
CA ARG A 58 -6.06 2.14 -2.56
C ARG A 58 -4.98 3.20 -2.75
N GLU A 59 -4.59 3.90 -1.68
CA GLU A 59 -3.52 4.91 -1.74
C GLU A 59 -2.18 4.29 -2.22
N ARG A 60 -1.85 3.08 -1.75
CA ARG A 60 -0.65 2.36 -2.21
C ARG A 60 -0.67 2.10 -3.71
N THR A 61 -1.81 1.64 -4.22
CA THR A 61 -1.95 1.32 -5.65
C THR A 61 -1.95 2.58 -6.50
N GLN A 62 -2.60 3.66 -6.07
CA GLN A 62 -2.52 4.95 -6.75
C GLN A 62 -1.06 5.42 -6.88
N VAL A 63 -0.30 5.42 -5.78
CA VAL A 63 1.12 5.81 -5.79
C VAL A 63 1.95 4.91 -6.71
N LEU A 64 1.74 3.59 -6.69
CA LEU A 64 2.46 2.66 -7.56
C LEU A 64 2.17 2.89 -9.04
N MET A 65 0.90 3.08 -9.40
CA MET A 65 0.48 3.33 -10.78
C MET A 65 1.06 4.64 -11.32
N ASP A 66 0.99 5.73 -10.54
CA ASP A 66 1.55 7.02 -10.94
C ASP A 66 3.08 7.00 -11.00
N TYR A 67 3.73 6.30 -10.07
CA TYR A 67 5.17 6.13 -10.09
C TYR A 67 5.63 5.30 -11.29
N ALA A 68 4.91 4.22 -11.63
CA ALA A 68 5.18 3.42 -12.82
C ALA A 68 5.02 4.26 -14.09
N ASN A 69 3.97 5.08 -14.21
CA ASN A 69 3.81 6.04 -15.31
C ASN A 69 5.00 6.99 -15.40
N LYS A 70 5.46 7.55 -14.28
CA LYS A 70 6.61 8.46 -14.22
C LYS A 70 7.91 7.81 -14.66
N THR A 71 8.12 6.53 -14.37
CA THR A 71 9.37 5.82 -14.69
C THR A 71 9.29 4.97 -15.96
N GLY A 72 8.14 4.90 -16.63
CA GLY A 72 7.89 3.97 -17.73
C GLY A 72 7.96 2.49 -17.30
N GLY A 73 7.58 2.21 -16.04
CA GLY A 73 7.60 0.87 -15.46
C GLY A 73 6.28 0.12 -15.59
N LEU A 74 6.28 -1.14 -15.15
CA LEU A 74 5.07 -1.95 -14.99
C LEU A 74 4.86 -2.24 -13.50
N VAL A 75 3.61 -2.13 -13.05
CA VAL A 75 3.23 -2.55 -11.69
C VAL A 75 3.00 -4.06 -11.70
N VAL A 76 3.63 -4.77 -10.77
CA VAL A 76 3.45 -6.22 -10.58
C VAL A 76 2.59 -6.43 -9.33
N GLY A 77 1.38 -6.96 -9.51
CA GLY A 77 0.48 -7.32 -8.41
C GLY A 77 0.95 -8.58 -7.66
N THR A 78 0.45 -8.75 -6.43
CA THR A 78 0.87 -9.85 -5.54
C THR A 78 -0.28 -10.73 -5.04
N GLY A 79 -1.54 -10.43 -5.40
CA GLY A 79 -2.69 -11.22 -4.99
C GLY A 79 -2.60 -12.66 -5.48
N ASP A 80 -2.88 -13.60 -4.59
CA ASP A 80 -2.86 -15.03 -4.90
C ASP A 80 -4.25 -15.59 -5.30
N LEU A 81 -4.26 -16.83 -5.80
CA LEU A 81 -5.49 -17.47 -6.28
C LEU A 81 -6.54 -17.64 -5.17
N SER A 82 -6.11 -17.88 -3.93
CA SER A 82 -7.00 -18.09 -2.79
C SER A 82 -7.68 -16.79 -2.40
N GLU A 83 -6.93 -15.70 -2.38
CA GLU A 83 -7.44 -14.35 -2.10
C GLU A 83 -8.47 -13.95 -3.15
N LEU A 84 -8.15 -14.13 -4.44
CA LEU A 84 -9.07 -13.82 -5.53
C LEU A 84 -10.33 -14.70 -5.51
N ALA A 85 -10.20 -15.99 -5.23
CA ALA A 85 -11.33 -16.92 -5.17
C ALA A 85 -12.30 -16.60 -4.02
N LEU A 86 -11.78 -16.08 -2.90
CA LEU A 86 -12.57 -15.74 -1.71
C LEU A 86 -13.00 -14.27 -1.67
N GLY A 87 -12.56 -13.45 -2.62
CA GLY A 87 -12.77 -12.00 -2.59
C GLY A 87 -12.05 -11.33 -1.43
N TRP A 88 -10.94 -11.90 -0.96
CA TRP A 88 -10.11 -11.39 0.13
C TRP A 88 -9.04 -10.42 -0.40
N ALA A 89 -9.50 -9.35 -1.05
CA ALA A 89 -8.64 -8.30 -1.59
C ALA A 89 -9.44 -6.99 -1.67
N THR A 90 -8.76 -5.85 -1.60
CA THR A 90 -9.42 -4.56 -1.82
C THR A 90 -9.57 -4.32 -3.31
N TYR A 91 -10.80 -4.23 -3.81
CA TYR A 91 -11.00 -3.82 -5.21
C TYR A 91 -10.34 -2.47 -5.51
N ASN A 92 -9.52 -2.43 -6.57
CA ASN A 92 -8.64 -1.32 -6.95
C ASN A 92 -7.64 -0.88 -5.86
N GLY A 93 -7.33 -1.78 -4.92
CA GLY A 93 -6.26 -1.64 -3.94
C GLY A 93 -5.19 -2.68 -4.22
N ASP A 94 -4.99 -3.58 -3.27
CA ASP A 94 -4.03 -4.68 -3.30
C ASP A 94 -4.45 -5.89 -4.17
#